data_AF-A0YJM5-F1
#
_entry.id   AF-A0YJM5-F1
#
_cell.length_a   1.000
_cell.length_b   1.000
_cell.length_c   1.000
_cell.angle_alpha   90.00
_cell.angle_beta   90.00
_cell.angle_gamma   90.00
#
_symmetry.space_group_name_H-M   'P 1'
#
loop_
_entity.id
_entity.type
_entity.pdbx_description
1 polymer ?
#
loop_
_entity_poly.entity_id
_entity_poly.type
_entity_poly.pdbx_seq_one_letter_code
_entity_poly.pdbx_strand_id
1 'polypeptide(L)' 'MSVYEDMFNHTSTKYAPWYIIPADHKWFTRLVVAGIIYTQLKELNLKYPKVSKEQHQGLLNEKAMLESQK' A
#
# COMPACT_ATOMS: atom_id res chain seq x y z
N MET A 1 26.87 -19.70 6.14
CA MET A 1 26.06 -19.00 5.12
C MET A 1 24.83 -19.81 4.66
N SER A 2 24.79 -21.13 4.92
CA SER A 2 23.69 -22.02 4.50
C SER A 2 22.31 -21.72 5.10
N VAL A 3 22.21 -21.23 6.34
CA VAL A 3 20.91 -21.09 7.01
C VAL A 3 19.94 -20.14 6.31
N TYR A 4 20.43 -19.05 5.72
CA TYR A 4 19.60 -18.14 4.93
C TYR A 4 19.20 -18.76 3.59
N GLU A 5 20.15 -19.42 2.91
CA GLU A 5 19.89 -20.11 1.65
C GLU A 5 18.86 -21.23 1.82
N ASP A 6 19.01 -22.07 2.84
CA ASP A 6 18.08 -23.14 3.19
C ASP A 6 16.69 -22.58 3.47
N MET A 7 16.59 -21.49 4.24
CA MET A 7 15.31 -20.81 4.48
C MET A 7 14.67 -20.34 3.17
N PHE A 8 15.40 -19.64 2.30
CA PHE A 8 14.86 -19.14 1.04
C PHE A 8 14.40 -20.28 0.12
N ASN A 9 15.20 -21.35 0.01
CA ASN A 9 14.91 -22.50 -0.83
C ASN A 9 13.64 -23.25 -0.41
N HIS A 10 13.31 -23.28 0.89
CA HIS A 10 12.19 -24.06 1.40
C HIS A 10 10.94 -23.22 1.72
N THR A 11 11.06 -21.89 1.88
CA THR A 11 9.95 -21.05 2.37
C THR A 11 9.51 -19.96 1.41
N SER A 12 10.27 -19.66 0.35
CA SER A 12 9.85 -18.69 -0.67
C SER A 12 8.84 -19.33 -1.62
N THR A 13 7.58 -18.90 -1.56
CA THR A 13 6.49 -19.44 -2.37
C THR A 13 5.88 -18.37 -3.27
N LYS A 14 5.05 -18.77 -4.25
CA LYS A 14 4.33 -17.81 -5.11
C LYS A 14 3.41 -16.87 -4.33
N TYR A 15 2.80 -17.37 -3.26
CA TYR A 15 1.88 -16.59 -2.42
C TYR A 15 2.62 -15.73 -1.38
N ALA A 16 3.75 -16.23 -0.85
CA ALA A 16 4.58 -15.54 0.12
C ALA A 16 6.05 -15.58 -0.31
N PRO A 17 6.46 -14.70 -1.24
CA PRO A 17 7.82 -14.69 -1.76
C PRO A 17 8.80 -13.95 -0.83
N TRP A 18 10.02 -14.48 -0.73
CA TRP A 18 11.18 -13.74 -0.22
C TRP A 18 11.87 -12.95 -1.33
N TYR A 19 12.37 -11.75 -1.00
CA TYR A 19 13.16 -10.91 -1.91
C TYR A 19 14.55 -10.65 -1.31
N ILE A 20 15.60 -10.92 -2.08
CA ILE A 20 16.99 -10.67 -1.68
C ILE A 20 17.40 -9.29 -2.22
N ILE A 21 17.64 -8.32 -1.33
CA ILE A 21 17.87 -6.92 -1.70
C ILE A 21 19.32 -6.50 -1.39
N PRO A 22 20.04 -5.89 -2.35
CA PRO A 22 21.34 -5.28 -2.08
C PRO A 22 21.24 -4.19 -1.00
N ALA A 23 22.08 -4.29 0.04
CA ALA A 23 21.98 -3.48 1.26
C ALA A 23 23.12 -2.47 1.46
N ASP A 24 24.15 -2.48 0.60
CA ASP A 24 25.35 -1.65 0.75
C ASP A 24 25.04 -0.14 0.65
N HIS A 25 24.01 0.21 -0.13
CA HIS A 25 23.55 1.57 -0.30
C HIS A 25 22.12 1.74 0.20
N LYS A 26 21.98 2.35 1.39
CA LYS A 26 20.70 2.53 2.08
C LYS A 26 19.61 3.17 1.22
N TRP A 27 19.95 4.16 0.39
CA TRP A 27 18.97 4.83 -0.46
C TRP A 27 18.40 3.86 -1.51
N PHE A 28 19.25 2.98 -2.06
CA PHE A 28 18.86 2.01 -3.08
C PHE A 28 17.99 0.91 -2.46
N THR A 29 18.38 0.38 -1.29
CA THR A 29 17.57 -0.59 -0.55
C THR A 29 16.15 -0.08 -0.30
N ARG A 30 16.03 1.18 0.16
CA ARG A 30 14.73 1.82 0.42
C ARG A 30 13.89 1.94 -0.85
N LEU A 31 14.51 2.32 -1.97
CA LEU A 31 13.84 2.43 -3.26
C LEU A 31 13.28 1.08 -3.72
N VAL A 32 14.10 0.02 -3.67
CA VAL A 32 13.69 -1.33 -4.13
C VAL A 32 12.57 -1.89 -3.25
N VAL A 33 12.69 -1.78 -1.92
CA VAL A 33 11.65 -2.23 -0.98
C VAL A 33 10.32 -1.50 -1.21
N ALA A 34 10.36 -0.16 -1.36
CA ALA A 34 9.17 0.62 -1.64
C ALA A 34 8.52 0.22 -2.98
N GLY A 35 9.33 -0.03 -4.01
CA GLY A 35 8.85 -0.47 -5.32
C GLY A 35 8.15 -1.84 -5.29
N ILE A 36 8.69 -2.80 -4.54
CA ILE A 36 8.07 -4.13 -4.38
C ILE A 36 6.71 -4.00 -3.68
N ILE A 37 6.66 -3.30 -2.54
CA ILE A 37 5.40 -3.09 -1.79
C ILE A 37 4.37 -2.38 -2.65
N TYR A 38 4.75 -1.31 -3.36
CA TYR A 38 3.86 -0.59 -4.26
C TYR A 38 3.28 -1.50 -5.34
N THR A 39 4.11 -2.33 -5.97
CA THR A 39 3.69 -3.23 -7.05
C THR A 39 2.66 -4.24 -6.54
N GLN A 40 2.92 -4.87 -5.40
CA GLN A 40 2.00 -5.83 -4.79
C GLN A 40 0.66 -5.16 -4.38
N LEU A 41 0.71 -3.98 -3.76
CA LEU A 41 -0.52 -3.25 -3.40
C LEU A 41 -1.30 -2.76 -4.61
N LYS A 42 -0.62 -2.44 -5.72
CA LYS A 42 -1.25 -2.01 -6.97
C LYS A 42 -2.08 -3.13 -7.60
N GLU A 43 -1.62 -4.38 -7.51
CA GLU A 43 -2.34 -5.55 -8.03
C GLU A 43 -3.69 -5.76 -7.33
N LEU A 44 -3.85 -5.30 -6.09
CA LEU A 44 -5.12 -5.33 -5.35
C LEU A 44 -6.18 -4.37 -5.92
N ASN A 45 -5.79 -3.47 -6.83
CA ASN A 45 -6.69 -2.49 -7.47
C ASN A 45 -7.51 -1.65 -6.48
N LEU A 46 -6.90 -1.24 -5.36
CA LEU A 46 -7.54 -0.45 -4.32
C LEU A 46 -8.11 0.87 -4.88
N LYS A 47 -9.31 1.23 -4.43
CA LYS A 47 -10.00 2.48 -4.78
C LYS A 47 -10.56 3.10 -3.52
N TYR A 48 -10.56 4.43 -3.47
CA TYR A 48 -11.36 5.15 -2.48
C TYR A 48 -12.85 4.81 -2.67
N PRO A 49 -13.63 4.75 -1.57
CA PRO A 49 -15.07 4.60 -1.67
C PRO A 49 -15.66 5.76 -2.46
N LYS A 50 -16.68 5.46 -3.28
CA LYS A 50 -17.41 6.50 -4.01
C LYS A 50 -18.46 7.10 -3.11
N VAL A 51 -18.58 8.43 -3.15
CA VAL A 51 -19.64 9.14 -2.44
C VAL A 51 -20.94 8.98 -3.23
N SER A 52 -21.99 8.46 -2.60
CA SER A 52 -23.31 8.37 -3.23
C SER A 52 -23.93 9.77 -3.41
N LYS A 53 -24.93 9.91 -4.29
CA LYS A 53 -25.64 11.19 -4.45
C LYS A 53 -26.27 11.67 -3.14
N GLU A 54 -26.80 10.74 -2.35
CA GLU A 54 -27.39 11.00 -1.03
C GLU A 54 -26.35 11.50 -0.03
N GLN A 55 -25.20 10.82 0.06
CA GLN A 55 -24.09 11.23 0.92
C GLN A 55 -23.56 12.62 0.51
N HIS A 56 -23.41 12.84 -0.80
CA HIS A 56 -22.96 14.13 -1.33
C HIS A 56 -23.95 15.25 -0.97
N GLN A 57 -25.25 14.99 -1.08
CA GLN A 57 -26.28 15.97 -0.69
C GLN A 57 -26.27 16.23 0.82
N GLY A 58 -26.06 15.20 1.64
CA GLY A 58 -25.88 15.34 3.10
C GLY A 58 -24.70 16.27 3.43
N LEU A 59 -23.54 16.04 2.83
CA LEU A 59 -22.36 16.87 3.01
C LEU A 59 -22.59 18.34 2.60
N LEU A 60 -23.33 18.57 1.51
CA LEU A 60 -23.69 19.93 1.07
C LEU A 60 -24.61 20.64 2.07
N ASN A 61 -25.60 19.92 2.60
CA ASN A 61 -26.55 20.48 3.57
C ASN A 61 -25.83 20.83 4.89
N GLU A 62 -24.97 19.93 5.38
CA GLU A 62 -24.17 20.18 6.59
C GLU A 62 -23.21 21.36 6.40
N LYS A 63 -22.56 21.45 5.23
CA LYS A 63 -21.70 22.59 4.91
C LYS A 63 -22.47 23.92 5.01
N ALA A 64 -23.67 24.00 4.40
CA ALA A 64 -24.49 25.22 4.44
C ALA A 64 -24.94 25.60 5.86
N MET A 65 -25.24 24.60 6.70
CA MET A 65 -25.58 24.81 8.11
C MET A 65 -24.41 25.36 8.94
N LEU A 66 -23.19 24.89 8.68
CA LEU A 66 -22.00 25.38 9.40
C LEU A 66 -21.59 26.78 8.94
N GLU A 67 -21.78 27.11 7.67
CA GLU A 67 -21.46 28.44 7.12
C GLU A 67 -22.42 29.54 7.63
N SER A 68 -23.67 29.21 7.94
CA SER A 68 -24.65 30.16 8.50
C SER A 68 -24.48 30.45 9.99
N GLN A 69 -23.67 29.67 10.70
CA GLN A 69 -23.33 29.87 12.11
C GLN A 69 -22.14 30.81 12.33
N LYS A 70 -21.55 31.32 11.23
CA LYS A 70 -20.39 32.20 11.22
C LYS A 70 -20.80 33.66 11.05
#